data_AF-A0A959AHA0-F1
#
_entry.id   AF-A0A959AHA0-F1
#
_cell.length_a   1.000
_cell.length_b   1.000
_cell.length_c   1.000
_cell.angle_alpha   90.00
_cell.angle_beta   90.00
_cell.angle_gamma   90.00
#
_symmetry.space_group_name_H-M   'P 1'
#
loop_
_entity.id
_entity.type
_entity.pdbx_description
1 polymer ?
#
loop_
_entity_poly.entity_id
_entity_poly.type
_entity_poly.pdbx_seq_one_letter_code
_entity_poly.pdbx_strand_id
1 'polypeptide(L)'
;MQGSKISIRKGKLKVPNDPVIPFIEGDGIGPDIWAASVRVFDAAVEKAFKGKKKIVWKEVLAGEKAFNKTGSWLPQETLDVISDYKVAIKGPLTTPVGGGIRSLNVALRQQLDLYACVRPVRWFRGVPSPVKQPGLVDMVIFRENTEDIYAGIEYLAGTDECKKVLDFLQNEMGVNKIRFPKTAS
;
A
#
# COMPACT_ATOMS: atom_id res chain seq x y z
N MET A 1 -14.61 -14.34 -19.85
CA MET A 1 -13.42 -15.13 -20.24
C MET A 1 -12.60 -15.37 -18.99
N GLN A 2 -12.24 -16.62 -18.68
CA GLN A 2 -11.30 -16.91 -17.58
C GLN A 2 -9.88 -16.55 -18.04
N GLY A 3 -9.27 -15.55 -17.41
CA GLY A 3 -7.83 -15.29 -17.58
C GLY A 3 -6.98 -16.24 -16.73
N SER A 4 -5.66 -16.13 -16.87
CA SER A 4 -4.70 -17.01 -16.19
C SER A 4 -4.00 -16.32 -15.02
N LYS A 5 -3.70 -17.06 -13.95
CA LYS A 5 -2.95 -16.53 -12.80
C LYS A 5 -1.48 -16.31 -13.12
N ILE A 6 -0.90 -15.25 -12.56
CA ILE A 6 0.56 -15.09 -12.49
C ILE A 6 1.08 -16.05 -11.41
N SER A 7 2.23 -16.68 -11.65
CA SER A 7 2.89 -17.55 -10.67
C SER A 7 4.36 -17.17 -10.47
N ILE A 8 4.95 -17.61 -9.35
CA ILE A 8 6.38 -17.44 -9.08
C ILE A 8 7.04 -18.81 -9.21
N ARG A 9 8.08 -18.92 -10.05
CA ARG A 9 8.91 -20.13 -10.17
C ARG A 9 10.38 -19.73 -10.06
N LYS A 10 11.10 -20.32 -9.09
CA LYS A 10 12.53 -20.02 -8.82
C LYS A 10 12.80 -18.51 -8.67
N GLY A 11 11.97 -17.83 -7.88
CA GLY A 11 12.08 -16.38 -7.62
C GLY A 11 11.72 -15.46 -8.80
N LYS A 12 11.23 -16.00 -9.93
CA LYS A 12 10.85 -15.20 -11.11
C LYS A 12 9.36 -15.31 -11.39
N LEU A 13 8.73 -14.18 -11.74
CA LEU A 13 7.35 -14.16 -12.22
C LEU A 13 7.22 -14.91 -13.54
N LYS A 14 6.18 -15.73 -13.64
CA LYS A 14 5.70 -16.38 -14.86
C LYS A 14 4.37 -15.75 -15.20
N VAL A 15 4.40 -14.87 -16.19
CA VAL A 15 3.27 -14.04 -16.60
C VAL A 15 2.69 -14.61 -17.90
N PRO A 16 1.42 -15.08 -17.91
CA PRO A 16 0.75 -15.55 -19.11
C PRO A 16 0.45 -14.40 -20.09
N ASN A 17 -0.17 -14.70 -21.23
CA ASN A 17 -0.59 -13.68 -22.19
C ASN A 17 -1.91 -12.98 -21.79
N ASP A 18 -2.69 -13.61 -20.91
CA ASP A 18 -3.98 -13.15 -20.42
C ASP A 18 -4.02 -13.07 -18.87
N PRO A 19 -3.04 -12.42 -18.22
CA PRO A 19 -2.97 -12.38 -16.77
C PRO A 19 -4.23 -11.77 -16.16
N VAL A 20 -4.74 -12.41 -15.11
CA VAL A 20 -5.73 -11.80 -14.23
C VAL A 20 -5.00 -10.91 -13.23
N ILE A 21 -5.37 -9.64 -13.19
CA ILE A 21 -4.79 -8.65 -12.27
C ILE A 21 -5.91 -8.11 -11.38
N PRO A 22 -5.87 -8.40 -10.05
CA PRO A 22 -6.77 -7.78 -9.11
C PRO A 22 -6.59 -6.26 -9.08
N PHE A 23 -7.70 -5.54 -8.98
CA PHE A 23 -7.67 -4.11 -8.73
C PHE A 23 -8.63 -3.70 -7.62
N ILE A 24 -8.22 -2.71 -6.83
CA ILE A 24 -9.11 -1.99 -5.93
C ILE A 24 -9.39 -0.63 -6.57
N GLU A 25 -10.65 -0.33 -6.86
CA GLU A 25 -11.06 0.92 -7.51
C GLU A 25 -10.61 2.16 -6.70
N GLY A 26 -10.69 2.06 -5.37
CA GLY A 26 -10.36 3.12 -4.44
C GLY A 26 -11.56 3.97 -4.05
N ASP A 27 -11.35 4.84 -3.06
CA ASP A 27 -12.36 5.73 -2.50
C ASP A 27 -12.23 7.16 -3.08
N GLY A 28 -13.24 8.01 -2.88
CA GLY A 28 -13.23 9.40 -3.33
C GLY A 28 -13.04 9.52 -4.84
N ILE A 29 -11.89 10.05 -5.27
CA ILE A 29 -11.52 10.21 -6.69
C ILE A 29 -11.09 8.89 -7.37
N GLY A 30 -11.06 7.77 -6.64
CA GLY A 30 -10.61 6.47 -7.14
C GLY A 30 -11.34 5.98 -8.40
N PRO A 31 -12.69 5.94 -8.42
CA PRO A 31 -13.46 5.50 -9.58
C PRO A 31 -13.15 6.28 -10.86
N ASP A 32 -13.02 7.61 -10.77
CA ASP A 32 -12.70 8.48 -11.91
C ASP A 32 -11.31 8.18 -12.47
N ILE A 33 -10.32 8.04 -11.58
CA ILE A 33 -8.94 7.69 -11.96
C ILE A 33 -8.89 6.29 -12.57
N TRP A 34 -9.59 5.32 -11.99
CA TRP A 34 -9.60 3.95 -12.47
C TRP A 34 -10.22 3.84 -13.88
N ALA A 35 -11.37 4.48 -14.09
CA ALA A 35 -12.05 4.52 -15.38
C ALA A 35 -11.17 5.12 -16.50
N ALA A 36 -10.30 6.08 -16.18
CA ALA A 36 -9.30 6.59 -17.11
C ALA A 36 -8.10 5.65 -17.28
N SER A 37 -7.54 5.16 -16.16
CA SER A 37 -6.31 4.37 -16.13
C SER A 37 -6.45 3.05 -16.88
N VAL A 38 -7.55 2.32 -16.67
CA VAL A 38 -7.79 1.02 -17.32
C VAL A 38 -7.76 1.12 -18.85
N ARG A 39 -8.33 2.20 -19.41
CA ARG A 39 -8.33 2.46 -20.85
C ARG A 39 -6.92 2.71 -21.40
N VAL A 40 -6.09 3.44 -20.65
CA VAL A 40 -4.69 3.69 -21.03
C VAL A 40 -3.89 2.38 -21.01
N PHE A 41 -4.06 1.56 -19.97
CA PHE A 41 -3.37 0.28 -19.86
C PHE A 41 -3.78 -0.68 -20.98
N ASP A 42 -5.08 -0.86 -21.21
CA ASP A 42 -5.59 -1.77 -22.23
C ASP A 42 -5.14 -1.33 -23.63
N ALA A 43 -5.21 -0.03 -23.94
CA ALA A 43 -4.74 0.51 -25.22
C ALA A 43 -3.23 0.34 -25.42
N ALA A 44 -2.43 0.51 -24.35
CA ALA A 44 -0.98 0.31 -24.41
C ALA A 44 -0.62 -1.16 -24.67
N VAL A 45 -1.29 -2.09 -23.98
CA VAL A 45 -1.09 -3.54 -24.18
C VAL A 45 -1.50 -3.95 -25.59
N GLU A 46 -2.68 -3.53 -26.05
CA GLU A 46 -3.17 -3.84 -27.39
C GLU A 46 -2.20 -3.33 -28.46
N LYS A 47 -1.78 -2.06 -28.36
CA LYS A 47 -0.86 -1.45 -29.32
C LYS A 47 0.52 -2.12 -29.32
N ALA A 48 1.08 -2.43 -28.16
CA ALA A 48 2.41 -3.01 -28.05
C ALA A 48 2.46 -4.47 -28.53
N PHE A 49 1.39 -5.24 -28.30
CA PHE A 49 1.38 -6.68 -28.53
C PHE A 49 0.47 -7.13 -29.68
N LYS A 50 -0.25 -6.21 -30.33
CA LYS A 50 -1.12 -6.48 -31.50
C LYS A 50 -2.12 -7.61 -31.21
N GLY A 51 -2.87 -7.50 -30.11
CA GLY A 51 -3.84 -8.49 -29.66
C GLY A 51 -3.26 -9.78 -29.06
N LYS A 52 -1.94 -10.00 -29.08
CA LYS A 52 -1.32 -11.23 -28.52
C LYS A 52 -1.35 -11.29 -27.00
N LYS A 53 -1.56 -10.16 -26.33
CA LYS A 53 -1.66 -10.05 -24.88
C LYS A 53 -2.87 -9.20 -24.52
N LYS A 54 -3.48 -9.48 -23.36
CA LYS A 54 -4.57 -8.71 -22.76
C LYS A 54 -4.50 -8.84 -21.25
N ILE A 55 -5.05 -7.88 -20.51
CA ILE A 55 -5.21 -8.01 -19.06
C ILE A 55 -6.67 -8.39 -18.78
N VAL A 56 -6.88 -9.27 -17.81
CA VAL A 56 -8.22 -9.58 -17.28
C VAL A 56 -8.33 -8.95 -15.90
N TRP A 57 -9.06 -7.85 -15.79
CA TRP A 57 -9.22 -7.12 -14.54
C TRP A 57 -10.19 -7.83 -13.60
N LYS A 58 -9.78 -8.06 -12.34
CA LYS A 58 -10.63 -8.63 -11.28
C LYS A 58 -10.81 -7.62 -10.17
N GLU A 59 -12.01 -7.07 -10.00
CA GLU A 59 -12.24 -6.15 -8.88
C GLU A 59 -12.15 -6.90 -7.54
N VAL A 60 -11.51 -6.28 -6.55
CA VAL A 60 -11.51 -6.67 -5.14
C VAL A 60 -11.82 -5.44 -4.28
N LEU A 61 -12.41 -5.65 -3.10
CA LEU A 61 -12.95 -4.56 -2.28
C LEU A 61 -11.97 -4.16 -1.17
N ALA A 62 -11.72 -2.87 -1.01
CA ALA A 62 -11.17 -2.30 0.22
C ALA A 62 -11.69 -0.87 0.39
N GLY A 63 -11.54 -0.30 1.59
CA GLY A 63 -11.96 1.06 1.86
C GLY A 63 -13.46 1.20 2.11
N GLU A 64 -13.98 2.38 1.83
CA GLU A 64 -15.38 2.75 2.02
C GLU A 64 -16.32 1.86 1.20
N LYS A 65 -15.93 1.56 -0.04
CA LYS A 65 -16.70 0.64 -0.91
C LYS A 65 -16.82 -0.75 -0.32
N ALA A 66 -15.78 -1.25 0.38
CA ALA A 66 -15.83 -2.54 1.05
C ALA A 66 -16.73 -2.48 2.29
N PHE A 67 -16.54 -1.47 3.14
CA PHE A 67 -17.30 -1.32 4.37
C PHE A 67 -18.80 -1.22 4.11
N ASN A 68 -19.22 -0.43 3.12
CA ASN A 68 -20.63 -0.28 2.76
C ASN A 68 -21.26 -1.58 2.21
N LYS A 69 -20.46 -2.48 1.62
CA LYS A 69 -20.95 -3.73 1.02
C LYS A 69 -20.88 -4.93 1.96
N THR A 70 -19.88 -4.98 2.84
CA THR A 70 -19.55 -6.18 3.63
C THR A 70 -19.47 -5.92 5.13
N GLY A 71 -19.51 -4.66 5.57
CA GLY A 71 -19.24 -4.27 6.95
C GLY A 71 -17.77 -4.29 7.34
N SER A 72 -16.86 -4.65 6.43
CA SER A 72 -15.41 -4.67 6.67
C SER A 72 -14.67 -3.73 5.74
N TRP A 73 -13.76 -2.93 6.31
CA TRP A 73 -12.89 -2.01 5.56
C TRP A 73 -11.83 -2.74 4.73
N LEU A 74 -11.39 -3.91 5.16
CA LEU A 74 -10.43 -4.75 4.46
C LEU A 74 -10.84 -6.22 4.62
N PRO A 75 -11.71 -6.74 3.73
CA PRO A 75 -12.09 -8.14 3.74
C PRO A 75 -10.89 -9.07 3.55
N GLN A 76 -10.87 -10.20 4.27
CA GLN A 76 -9.82 -11.22 4.13
C GLN A 76 -9.73 -11.76 2.70
N GLU A 77 -10.87 -11.90 2.02
CA GLU A 77 -10.93 -12.32 0.61
C GLU A 77 -10.05 -11.43 -0.30
N THR A 78 -9.97 -10.13 -0.04
CA THR A 78 -9.14 -9.21 -0.83
C THR A 78 -7.66 -9.54 -0.66
N LEU A 79 -7.21 -9.84 0.56
CA LEU A 79 -5.83 -10.24 0.84
C LEU A 79 -5.49 -11.58 0.19
N ASP A 80 -6.39 -12.55 0.32
CA ASP A 80 -6.23 -13.89 -0.23
C ASP A 80 -6.12 -13.83 -1.76
N VAL A 81 -6.98 -13.05 -2.40
CA VAL A 81 -6.93 -12.83 -3.85
C VAL A 81 -5.65 -12.11 -4.27
N ILE A 82 -5.23 -11.05 -3.59
CA ILE A 82 -3.97 -10.36 -3.95
C ILE A 82 -2.77 -11.31 -3.80
N SER A 83 -2.74 -12.08 -2.72
CA SER A 83 -1.68 -13.07 -2.46
C SER A 83 -1.66 -14.17 -3.53
N ASP A 84 -2.81 -14.69 -3.92
CA ASP A 84 -2.94 -15.76 -4.92
C ASP A 84 -2.54 -15.29 -6.34
N TYR A 85 -2.94 -14.07 -6.73
CA TYR A 85 -2.69 -13.51 -8.06
C TYR A 85 -1.37 -12.73 -8.21
N LYS A 86 -0.63 -12.52 -7.11
CA LYS A 86 0.75 -11.97 -7.03
C LYS A 86 0.92 -10.49 -7.36
N VAL A 87 0.17 -9.96 -8.32
CA VAL A 87 0.28 -8.56 -8.77
C VAL A 87 -1.10 -7.94 -8.74
N ALA A 88 -1.25 -6.84 -8.02
CA ALA A 88 -2.49 -6.07 -7.95
C ALA A 88 -2.20 -4.56 -8.08
N ILE A 89 -3.22 -3.80 -8.44
CA ILE A 89 -3.19 -2.33 -8.51
C ILE A 89 -4.30 -1.75 -7.64
N LYS A 90 -4.10 -0.55 -7.07
CA LYS A 90 -5.16 0.11 -6.32
C LYS A 90 -5.23 1.61 -6.55
N GLY A 91 -6.45 2.13 -6.50
CA GLY A 91 -6.72 3.55 -6.30
C GLY A 91 -6.41 4.03 -4.88
N PRO A 92 -6.65 5.32 -4.57
CA PRO A 92 -6.52 5.86 -3.22
C PRO A 92 -7.50 5.19 -2.26
N LEU A 93 -7.15 5.08 -0.98
CA LEU A 93 -8.02 4.51 0.06
C LEU A 93 -8.14 5.49 1.21
N THR A 94 -9.36 5.78 1.62
CA THR A 94 -9.64 6.63 2.78
C THR A 94 -9.28 5.88 4.04
N THR A 95 -8.49 6.51 4.92
CA THR A 95 -8.23 5.99 6.26
C THR A 95 -9.09 6.80 7.24
N PRO A 96 -10.02 6.19 7.98
CA PRO A 96 -10.84 6.91 8.94
C PRO A 96 -9.96 7.47 10.06
N VAL A 97 -10.14 8.75 10.40
CA VAL A 97 -9.43 9.39 11.50
C VAL A 97 -10.12 9.01 12.82
N GLY A 98 -9.36 8.47 13.78
CA GLY A 98 -9.83 8.22 15.15
C GLY A 98 -10.63 6.93 15.41
N GLY A 99 -10.85 6.07 14.40
CA GLY A 99 -11.73 4.89 14.50
C GLY A 99 -11.05 3.55 14.82
N GLY A 100 -9.85 3.52 15.40
CA GLY A 100 -9.16 2.27 15.78
C GLY A 100 -8.48 1.49 14.63
N ILE A 101 -8.63 1.92 13.37
CA ILE A 101 -7.82 1.42 12.25
C ILE A 101 -6.77 2.47 11.90
N ARG A 102 -5.48 2.19 12.20
CA ARG A 102 -4.38 3.14 11.94
C ARG A 102 -4.26 3.54 10.48
N SER A 103 -4.26 2.57 9.55
CA SER A 103 -4.28 2.82 8.11
C SER A 103 -4.50 1.54 7.32
N LEU A 104 -5.43 1.56 6.35
CA LEU A 104 -5.64 0.44 5.42
C LEU A 104 -4.42 0.20 4.53
N ASN A 105 -3.69 1.26 4.18
CA ASN A 105 -2.48 1.13 3.38
C ASN A 105 -1.36 0.44 4.17
N VAL A 106 -1.25 0.72 5.47
CA VAL A 106 -0.28 0.04 6.36
C VAL A 106 -0.69 -1.42 6.57
N ALA A 107 -1.96 -1.67 6.85
CA ALA A 107 -2.48 -3.03 7.02
C ALA A 107 -2.21 -3.92 5.79
N LEU A 108 -2.49 -3.43 4.58
CA LEU A 108 -2.17 -4.14 3.34
C LEU A 108 -0.69 -4.50 3.23
N ARG A 109 0.21 -3.59 3.60
CA ARG A 109 1.66 -3.81 3.50
C ARG A 109 2.15 -4.84 4.51
N GLN A 110 1.71 -4.74 5.75
CA GLN A 110 2.11 -5.64 6.82
C GLN A 110 1.56 -7.04 6.60
N GLN A 111 0.27 -7.17 6.27
CA GLN A 111 -0.38 -8.48 6.10
C GLN A 111 0.08 -9.22 4.84
N LEU A 112 0.54 -8.50 3.81
CA LEU A 112 1.09 -9.09 2.58
C LEU A 112 2.63 -9.11 2.55
N ASP A 113 3.28 -8.71 3.65
CA ASP A 113 4.75 -8.62 3.77
C ASP A 113 5.42 -7.87 2.61
N LEU A 114 4.85 -6.72 2.25
CA LEU A 114 5.35 -5.85 1.18
C LEU A 114 6.45 -4.93 1.71
N TYR A 115 7.59 -5.53 2.08
CA TYR A 115 8.72 -4.89 2.77
C TYR A 115 9.37 -3.74 2.00
N ALA A 116 9.25 -3.69 0.66
CA ALA A 116 9.85 -2.65 -0.17
C ALA A 116 8.80 -1.68 -0.71
N CYS A 117 8.84 -0.43 -0.26
CA CYS A 117 8.17 0.69 -0.92
C CYS A 117 9.12 1.33 -1.95
N VAL A 118 8.92 0.99 -3.22
CA VAL A 118 9.73 1.49 -4.34
C VAL A 118 9.07 2.73 -4.95
N ARG A 119 9.77 3.86 -4.99
CA ARG A 119 9.27 5.14 -5.51
C ARG A 119 10.23 5.73 -6.55
N PRO A 120 10.01 5.47 -7.86
CA PRO A 120 10.70 6.20 -8.91
C PRO A 120 10.24 7.67 -8.92
N VAL A 121 11.19 8.60 -8.90
CA VAL A 121 10.95 10.04 -8.94
C VAL A 121 11.71 10.61 -10.13
N ARG A 122 10.95 11.10 -11.12
CA ARG A 122 11.47 11.79 -12.29
C ARG A 122 10.58 12.96 -12.65
N TRP A 123 11.16 14.01 -13.21
CA TRP A 123 10.39 15.13 -13.74
C TRP A 123 9.92 14.86 -15.17
N PHE A 124 8.71 15.33 -15.50
CA PHE A 124 8.16 15.30 -16.85
C PHE A 124 8.17 16.72 -17.42
N ARG A 125 8.66 16.86 -18.66
CA ARG A 125 8.76 18.15 -19.34
C ARG A 125 7.39 18.84 -19.37
N GLY A 126 7.34 20.09 -18.89
CA GLY A 126 6.12 20.90 -18.84
C GLY A 126 5.37 20.86 -17.50
N VAL A 127 5.71 19.94 -16.59
CA VAL A 127 5.13 19.94 -15.23
C VAL A 127 5.71 21.13 -14.45
N PRO A 128 4.87 22.02 -13.86
CA PRO A 128 5.33 23.11 -13.03
C PRO A 128 6.22 22.63 -11.88
N SER A 129 7.27 23.38 -11.55
CA SER A 129 8.21 22.99 -10.51
C SER A 129 8.62 24.18 -9.64
N PRO A 130 8.77 23.97 -8.32
CA PRO A 130 9.28 25.00 -7.41
C PRO A 130 10.82 25.14 -7.46
N VAL A 131 11.54 24.26 -8.15
CA VAL A 131 13.01 24.29 -8.24
C VAL A 131 13.49 24.70 -9.63
N LYS A 132 14.71 25.24 -9.72
CA LYS A 132 15.27 25.77 -10.99
C LYS A 132 15.57 24.69 -12.03
N GLN A 133 16.02 23.51 -11.60
CA GLN A 133 16.52 22.45 -12.49
C GLN A 133 15.86 21.08 -12.17
N PRO A 134 14.53 20.95 -12.32
CA PRO A 134 13.84 19.71 -11.97
C PRO A 134 14.18 18.53 -12.89
N GLY A 135 14.65 18.80 -14.12
CA GLY A 135 15.06 17.77 -15.07
C GLY A 135 16.31 16.98 -14.65
N LEU A 136 17.05 17.43 -13.63
CA LEU A 136 18.17 16.68 -13.06
C LEU A 136 17.71 15.59 -12.07
N VAL A 137 16.42 15.58 -11.71
CA VAL A 137 15.86 14.55 -10.82
C VAL A 137 15.51 13.31 -11.65
N ASP A 138 16.31 12.27 -11.48
CA ASP A 138 16.04 10.91 -11.94
C ASP A 138 16.60 9.92 -10.90
N MET A 139 15.73 9.46 -10.00
CA MET A 139 16.13 8.62 -8.87
C MET A 139 15.07 7.57 -8.55
N VAL A 140 15.49 6.48 -7.92
CA VAL A 140 14.58 5.45 -7.38
C VAL A 140 14.82 5.32 -5.89
N ILE A 141 13.80 5.65 -5.09
CA ILE A 141 13.86 5.52 -3.63
C ILE A 141 13.38 4.12 -3.25
N PHE A 142 14.22 3.38 -2.54
CA PHE A 142 13.86 2.14 -1.87
C PHE A 142 13.70 2.42 -0.39
N ARG A 143 12.47 2.29 0.11
CA ARG A 143 12.13 2.52 1.51
C ARG A 143 11.63 1.21 2.13
N GLU A 144 12.22 0.83 3.27
CA GLU A 144 11.71 -0.24 4.13
C GLU A 144 10.27 0.12 4.59
N ASN A 145 9.38 -0.87 4.63
CA ASN A 145 7.93 -0.64 4.65
C ASN A 145 7.15 -1.59 5.56
N THR A 146 7.86 -2.40 6.36
CA THR A 146 7.32 -3.38 7.31
C THR A 146 7.69 -3.08 8.76
N GLU A 147 8.76 -2.33 9.04
CA GLU A 147 9.26 -2.04 10.39
C GLU A 147 9.22 -0.53 10.74
N ASP A 148 10.26 -0.04 11.43
CA ASP A 148 10.39 1.33 11.95
C ASP A 148 9.25 1.71 12.92
N ILE A 149 9.12 3.00 13.24
CA ILE A 149 8.00 3.54 14.02
C ILE A 149 6.63 3.22 13.39
N TYR A 150 6.61 2.81 12.12
CA TYR A 150 5.42 2.36 11.41
C TYR A 150 4.87 1.01 11.88
N ALA A 151 5.64 0.24 12.66
CA ALA A 151 5.10 -0.90 13.41
C ALA A 151 3.97 -0.46 14.37
N GLY A 152 3.99 0.80 14.79
CA GLY A 152 2.97 1.38 15.67
C GLY A 152 2.94 0.70 17.05
N ILE A 153 4.10 0.34 17.57
CA ILE A 153 4.22 -0.09 18.95
C ILE A 153 4.39 1.18 19.78
N GLU A 154 3.27 1.73 20.26
CA GLU A 154 3.21 2.99 21.01
C GLU A 154 2.15 2.88 22.12
N TYR A 155 2.36 3.63 23.19
CA TYR A 155 1.46 3.65 24.35
C TYR A 155 1.14 5.10 24.68
N LEU A 156 -0.14 5.40 24.91
CA LEU A 156 -0.57 6.77 25.14
C LEU A 156 -0.09 7.25 26.52
N ALA A 157 0.46 8.47 26.58
CA ALA A 157 0.84 9.08 27.85
C ALA A 157 -0.31 9.04 28.87
N GLY A 158 0.02 8.63 30.09
CA GLY A 158 -0.94 8.52 31.19
C GLY A 158 -1.69 7.19 31.28
N THR A 159 -1.52 6.25 30.34
CA THR A 159 -2.09 4.90 30.48
C THR A 159 -1.20 3.98 31.32
N ASP A 160 -1.80 2.93 31.89
CA ASP A 160 -1.09 1.93 32.68
C ASP A 160 -0.03 1.18 31.86
N GLU A 161 -0.27 0.96 30.56
CA GLU A 161 0.70 0.33 29.66
C GLU A 161 1.93 1.22 29.45
N CYS A 162 1.73 2.52 29.21
CA CYS A 162 2.83 3.47 29.10
C CYS A 162 3.65 3.51 30.40
N LYS A 163 2.98 3.49 31.55
CA LYS A 163 3.64 3.45 32.86
C LYS A 163 4.45 2.18 33.05
N LYS A 164 3.92 1.00 32.69
CA LYS A 164 4.67 -0.27 32.75
C LYS A 164 5.95 -0.24 31.93
N VAL A 165 5.89 0.27 30.70
CA VAL A 165 7.07 0.41 29.83
C VAL A 165 8.08 1.38 30.44
N LEU A 166 7.61 2.52 30.96
CA LEU A 166 8.47 3.48 31.64
C LEU A 166 9.17 2.88 32.87
N ASP A 167 8.41 2.21 33.73
CA ASP A 167 8.92 1.58 34.96
C ASP A 167 9.95 0.50 34.62
N PHE A 168 9.71 -0.32 33.59
CA PHE A 168 10.68 -1.29 33.09
C PHE A 168 11.98 -0.61 32.62
N LEU A 169 11.87 0.44 31.79
CA LEU A 169 13.03 1.16 31.28
C LEU A 169 13.85 1.82 32.41
N GLN A 170 13.20 2.40 33.41
CA GLN A 170 13.88 3.11 34.49
C GLN A 170 14.42 2.16 35.57
N ASN A 171 13.60 1.24 36.06
CA ASN A 171 13.89 0.44 37.25
C ASN A 171 14.68 -0.83 36.92
N GLU A 172 14.45 -1.45 35.76
CA GLU A 172 15.11 -2.69 35.36
C GLU A 172 16.28 -2.44 34.39
N MET A 173 16.09 -1.55 33.41
CA MET A 173 17.09 -1.28 32.37
C MET A 173 18.01 -0.09 32.68
N GLY A 174 17.78 0.63 33.78
CA GLY A 174 18.63 1.74 34.24
C GLY A 174 18.63 2.98 33.33
N VAL A 175 17.59 3.18 32.51
CA VAL A 175 17.49 4.31 31.58
C VAL A 175 17.16 5.60 32.35
N ASN A 176 18.09 6.55 32.38
CA ASN A 176 17.96 7.82 33.10
C ASN A 176 17.85 9.07 32.19
N LYS A 177 17.86 8.90 30.87
CA LYS A 177 17.85 10.01 29.87
C LYS A 177 16.48 10.31 29.26
N ILE A 178 15.40 9.79 29.81
CA ILE A 178 14.05 10.06 29.31
C ILE A 178 13.70 11.52 29.58
N ARG A 179 13.59 12.31 28.51
CA ARG A 179 13.28 13.74 28.58
C ARG A 179 11.76 13.88 28.72
N PHE A 180 11.30 14.35 29.88
CA PHE A 180 9.89 14.52 30.25
C PHE A 180 9.11 13.20 30.51
N PRO A 181 9.54 12.37 31.50
CA PRO A 181 8.98 11.03 31.74
C PRO A 181 7.49 11.02 32.15
N LYS A 182 6.92 12.16 32.52
CA LYS A 182 5.50 12.26 32.91
C LYS A 182 4.57 12.67 31.76
N THR A 183 5.11 13.08 30.62
CA THR A 183 4.33 13.65 29.50
C THR A 183 4.75 13.13 28.14
N ALA A 184 5.74 12.24 28.06
CA ALA A 184 6.12 11.56 26.83
C ALA A 184 5.18 10.37 26.58
N SER A 185 4.71 10.24 25.34
CA SER A 185 4.14 9.00 24.77
C SER A 185 5.21 8.29 23.96
#